data_AF-A0A5D2EJ01-F1
#
_entry.id   AF-A0A5D2EJ01-F1
#
_cell.length_a   1.000
_cell.length_b   1.000
_cell.length_c   1.000
_cell.angle_alpha   90.00
_cell.angle_beta   90.00
_cell.angle_gamma   90.00
#
_symmetry.space_group_name_H-M   'P 1'
#
loop_
_entity.id
_entity.type
_entity.pdbx_description
1 polymer ?
#
loop_
_entity_poly.entity_id
_entity_poly.type
_entity_poly.pdbx_seq_one_letter_code
_entity_poly.pdbx_strand_id
1 'polypeptide(L)'
;MDIEQNQAELIDNFVKQASAQKGTALGSVILEATSHPSLFAFSEILAVPTVAELEGTENSVYLKVLQLFAHGTWSDYRSNCSSLPQLVPDQVLKLKQLTVLTLAETNKVLPYDELMMELDVMNVRELEDFLINECMYAGIVRGKLDQLRRCFEIQFAAGRDLRPGQLGSMIQTLSNWLGTSDNLLVSIQEKIKWADTMSELDKKHRKEVEARVEEVKKSISVKKLQTVSRPKLSSEGSRISTLNLVE
;
A
#
# COMPACT_ATOMS: atom_id res chain seq x y z
N MET A 1 -0.46 -0.52 -19.04
CA MET A 1 0.41 0.68 -19.22
C MET A 1 1.18 0.54 -20.53
N ASP A 2 1.57 1.63 -21.18
CA ASP A 2 2.21 1.60 -22.52
C ASP A 2 3.44 0.66 -22.60
N ILE A 3 4.15 0.47 -21.48
CA ILE A 3 5.32 -0.42 -21.37
C ILE A 3 4.94 -1.90 -21.45
N GLU A 4 3.88 -2.31 -20.75
CA GLU A 4 3.42 -3.71 -20.70
C GLU A 4 2.89 -4.17 -22.06
N GLN A 5 2.21 -3.26 -22.79
CA GLN A 5 1.64 -3.59 -24.09
C GLN A 5 2.73 -3.72 -25.17
N ASN A 6 3.74 -2.86 -25.14
CA ASN A 6 4.90 -2.96 -26.02
C ASN A 6 5.77 -4.19 -25.71
N GLN A 7 5.80 -4.64 -24.46
CA GLN A 7 6.51 -5.86 -24.08
C GLN A 7 5.87 -7.13 -24.62
N ALA A 8 4.54 -7.22 -24.62
CA ALA A 8 3.83 -8.42 -25.08
C ALA A 8 4.19 -8.79 -26.53
N GLU A 9 4.28 -7.79 -27.42
CA GLU A 9 4.67 -8.01 -28.82
C GLU A 9 6.12 -8.49 -28.94
N LEU A 10 7.03 -7.92 -28.14
CA LEU A 10 8.44 -8.33 -28.13
C LEU A 10 8.60 -9.76 -27.61
N ILE A 11 7.88 -10.11 -26.53
CA ILE A 11 7.88 -11.46 -25.97
C ILE A 11 7.41 -12.46 -27.02
N ASP A 12 6.28 -12.21 -27.69
CA ASP A 12 5.76 -13.09 -28.74
C ASP A 12 6.75 -13.25 -29.90
N ASN A 13 7.42 -12.17 -30.31
CA ASN A 13 8.46 -12.22 -31.34
C ASN A 13 9.65 -13.10 -30.91
N PHE A 14 10.17 -12.92 -29.69
CA PHE A 14 11.29 -13.73 -29.18
C PHE A 14 10.89 -15.18 -28.95
N VAL A 15 9.66 -15.46 -28.51
CA VAL A 15 9.13 -16.84 -28.37
C VAL A 15 9.06 -17.54 -29.74
N LYS A 16 8.58 -16.84 -30.77
CA LYS A 16 8.56 -17.36 -32.16
C LYS A 16 9.97 -17.63 -32.69
N GLN A 17 10.93 -16.75 -32.42
CA GLN A 17 12.32 -16.97 -32.82
C GLN A 17 12.95 -18.14 -32.05
N ALA A 18 12.75 -18.20 -30.73
CA ALA A 18 13.30 -19.25 -29.88
C ALA A 18 12.74 -20.64 -30.27
N SER A 19 11.46 -20.72 -30.64
CA SER A 19 10.85 -21.98 -31.11
C SER A 19 11.31 -22.41 -32.50
N ALA A 20 11.72 -21.48 -33.36
CA ALA A 20 12.19 -21.77 -34.72
C ALA A 20 13.69 -22.12 -34.80
N GLN A 21 14.49 -21.73 -33.81
CA GLN A 21 15.94 -21.90 -33.79
C GLN A 21 16.37 -23.08 -32.90
N LYS A 22 17.56 -23.64 -33.15
CA LYS A 22 18.16 -24.72 -32.34
C LYS A 22 19.66 -24.48 -32.13
N GLY A 23 20.20 -25.06 -31.05
CA GLY A 23 21.64 -25.07 -30.78
C GLY A 23 22.22 -23.66 -30.62
N THR A 24 23.30 -23.36 -31.32
CA THR A 24 24.02 -22.09 -31.22
C THR A 24 23.20 -20.87 -31.64
N ALA A 25 22.31 -21.03 -32.62
CA ALA A 25 21.41 -19.96 -33.06
C ALA A 25 20.40 -19.55 -31.98
N LEU A 26 20.04 -20.47 -31.08
CA LEU A 26 19.20 -20.15 -29.92
C LEU A 26 19.96 -19.30 -28.90
N GLY A 27 21.27 -19.51 -28.75
CA GLY A 27 22.14 -18.68 -27.92
C GLY A 27 22.16 -17.22 -28.36
N SER A 28 22.17 -16.95 -29.68
CA SER A 28 22.08 -15.57 -30.19
C SER A 28 20.73 -14.92 -29.89
N VAL A 29 19.62 -15.65 -29.97
CA VAL A 29 18.29 -15.11 -29.61
C VAL A 29 18.24 -14.77 -28.12
N ILE A 30 18.80 -15.61 -27.25
CA ILE A 30 18.86 -15.34 -25.80
C ILE A 30 19.73 -14.10 -25.53
N LEU A 31 20.86 -13.95 -26.21
CA LEU A 31 21.73 -12.78 -26.07
C LEU A 31 20.99 -11.50 -26.51
N GLU A 32 20.28 -11.54 -27.63
CA GLU A 32 19.49 -10.42 -28.12
C GLU A 32 18.34 -10.06 -27.16
N ALA A 33 17.57 -11.05 -26.70
CA ALA A 33 16.48 -10.84 -25.74
C ALA A 33 16.99 -10.23 -24.43
N THR A 34 18.07 -10.79 -23.86
CA THR A 34 18.66 -10.28 -22.60
C THR A 34 19.32 -8.91 -22.76
N SER A 35 19.65 -8.46 -23.97
CA SER A 35 20.19 -7.13 -24.25
C SER A 35 19.11 -6.11 -24.66
N HIS A 36 17.91 -6.55 -25.06
CA HIS A 36 16.88 -5.68 -25.64
C HIS A 36 16.34 -4.62 -24.63
N PRO A 37 16.45 -3.31 -24.87
CA PRO A 37 16.22 -2.27 -23.85
C PRO A 37 14.81 -2.26 -23.24
N SER A 38 13.80 -2.67 -24.00
CA SER A 38 12.39 -2.65 -23.55
C SER A 38 11.89 -3.98 -22.97
N LEU A 39 12.70 -5.04 -22.98
CA LEU A 39 12.28 -6.39 -22.53
C LEU A 39 12.77 -6.67 -21.11
N PHE A 40 11.83 -6.82 -20.18
CA PHE A 40 12.10 -7.07 -18.74
C PHE A 40 11.45 -8.35 -18.19
N ALA A 41 10.67 -9.07 -18.99
CA ALA A 41 10.06 -10.36 -18.64
C ALA A 41 10.59 -11.46 -19.56
N PHE A 42 10.92 -12.60 -18.98
CA PHE A 42 11.64 -13.70 -19.65
C PHE A 42 11.01 -15.08 -19.42
N SER A 43 9.98 -15.19 -18.57
CA SER A 43 9.34 -16.47 -18.22
C SER A 43 8.80 -17.21 -19.44
N GLU A 44 8.16 -16.51 -20.37
CA GLU A 44 7.58 -17.09 -21.58
C GLU A 44 8.66 -17.61 -22.53
N ILE A 45 9.78 -16.89 -22.65
CA ILE A 45 10.94 -17.32 -23.44
C ILE A 45 11.60 -18.54 -22.78
N LEU A 46 11.73 -18.52 -21.45
CA LEU A 46 12.28 -19.63 -20.68
C LEU A 46 11.41 -20.89 -20.75
N ALA A 47 10.09 -20.73 -20.89
CA ALA A 47 9.13 -21.83 -21.00
C ALA A 47 9.11 -22.50 -22.39
N VAL A 48 9.83 -21.97 -23.39
CA VAL A 48 9.88 -22.56 -24.73
C VAL A 48 10.60 -23.92 -24.68
N PRO A 49 10.02 -25.01 -25.23
CA PRO A 49 10.62 -26.35 -25.16
C PRO A 49 12.04 -26.43 -25.72
N THR A 50 12.34 -25.72 -26.81
CA THR A 50 13.69 -25.68 -27.41
C THR A 50 14.73 -25.06 -26.49
N VAL A 51 14.33 -24.18 -25.57
CA VAL A 51 15.20 -23.59 -24.56
C VAL A 51 15.50 -24.59 -23.45
N ALA A 52 14.51 -25.38 -23.03
CA ALA A 52 14.72 -26.48 -22.08
C ALA A 52 15.65 -27.56 -22.65
N GLU A 53 15.62 -27.82 -23.96
CA GLU A 53 16.53 -28.75 -24.64
C GLU A 53 18.02 -28.33 -24.57
N LEU A 54 18.33 -27.07 -24.20
CA LEU A 54 19.71 -26.63 -24.00
C LEU A 54 20.34 -27.22 -22.73
N GLU A 55 19.53 -27.72 -21.80
CA GLU A 55 20.02 -28.36 -20.58
C GLU A 55 20.85 -29.61 -20.91
N GLY A 56 22.05 -29.72 -20.32
CA GLY A 56 22.99 -30.81 -20.60
C GLY A 56 23.79 -30.68 -21.91
N THR A 57 23.58 -29.62 -22.70
CA THR A 57 24.37 -29.33 -23.89
C THR A 57 25.54 -28.36 -23.61
N GLU A 58 26.44 -28.20 -24.58
CA GLU A 58 27.51 -27.19 -24.56
C GLU A 58 26.96 -25.74 -24.41
N ASN A 59 25.71 -25.52 -24.81
CA ASN A 59 25.01 -24.24 -24.75
C ASN A 59 24.19 -24.04 -23.46
N SER A 60 24.32 -24.94 -22.48
CA SER A 60 23.64 -24.84 -21.17
C SER A 60 23.95 -23.53 -20.42
N VAL A 61 25.05 -22.87 -20.76
CA VAL A 61 25.44 -21.56 -20.24
C VAL A 61 24.39 -20.49 -20.58
N TYR A 62 23.80 -20.50 -21.78
CA TYR A 62 22.78 -19.53 -22.18
C TYR A 62 21.47 -19.73 -21.41
N LEU A 63 21.12 -20.98 -21.10
CA LEU A 63 19.96 -21.29 -20.26
C LEU A 63 20.15 -20.70 -18.85
N LYS A 64 21.34 -20.85 -18.26
CA LYS A 64 21.65 -20.27 -16.95
C LYS A 64 21.59 -18.74 -16.96
N VAL A 65 22.04 -18.10 -18.04
CA VAL A 65 21.89 -16.65 -18.21
C VAL A 65 20.41 -16.26 -18.26
N LEU A 66 19.59 -16.96 -19.03
CA LEU A 66 18.15 -16.64 -19.10
C LEU A 66 17.45 -16.84 -17.74
N GLN A 67 17.80 -17.91 -17.00
CA GLN A 67 17.31 -18.14 -15.64
C GLN A 67 17.73 -17.05 -14.66
N LEU A 68 18.98 -16.56 -14.76
CA LEU A 68 19.48 -15.43 -13.97
C LEU A 68 18.67 -14.16 -14.25
N PHE A 69 18.33 -13.88 -15.51
CA PHE A 69 17.54 -12.70 -15.87
C PHE A 69 16.07 -12.83 -15.43
N ALA A 70 15.47 -14.01 -15.53
CA ALA A 70 14.11 -14.24 -15.05
C ALA A 70 14.03 -14.13 -13.51
N HIS A 71 14.93 -14.79 -12.78
CA HIS A 71 14.75 -15.02 -11.34
C HIS A 71 15.84 -14.47 -10.43
N GLY A 72 17.05 -14.24 -10.93
CA GLY A 72 18.19 -13.82 -10.11
C GLY A 72 18.43 -12.30 -10.07
N THR A 73 19.58 -11.91 -9.55
CA THR A 73 20.00 -10.52 -9.29
C THR A 73 21.45 -10.29 -9.70
N TRP A 74 21.90 -9.03 -9.67
CA TRP A 74 23.31 -8.69 -9.91
C TRP A 74 24.26 -9.37 -8.92
N SER A 75 23.87 -9.50 -7.65
CA SER A 75 24.63 -10.22 -6.63
C SER A 75 24.73 -11.72 -6.92
N ASP A 76 23.69 -12.33 -7.49
CA ASP A 76 23.72 -13.73 -7.94
C ASP A 76 24.70 -13.92 -9.10
N TYR A 77 24.76 -12.96 -10.03
CA TYR A 77 25.75 -12.99 -11.11
C TYR A 77 27.18 -12.91 -10.59
N ARG A 78 27.46 -11.96 -9.69
CA ARG A 78 28.80 -11.79 -9.10
C ARG A 78 29.24 -13.03 -8.33
N SER A 79 28.32 -13.68 -7.62
CA SER A 79 28.63 -14.89 -6.85
C SER A 79 28.91 -16.11 -7.74
N ASN A 80 28.37 -16.13 -8.96
CA ASN A 80 28.46 -17.26 -9.90
C ASN A 80 29.30 -16.95 -11.14
N CYS A 81 30.16 -15.92 -11.09
CA CYS A 81 30.88 -15.39 -12.25
C CYS A 81 31.82 -16.42 -12.93
N SER A 82 32.26 -17.46 -12.21
CA SER A 82 33.08 -18.55 -12.76
C SER A 82 32.30 -19.54 -13.61
N SER A 83 30.97 -19.55 -13.50
CA SER A 83 30.08 -20.54 -14.12
C SER A 83 29.17 -19.96 -15.22
N LEU A 84 29.19 -18.64 -15.34
CA LEU A 84 28.38 -17.84 -16.25
C LEU A 84 29.30 -17.13 -17.26
N PRO A 85 28.80 -16.80 -18.46
CA PRO A 85 29.60 -16.08 -19.43
C PRO A 85 29.74 -14.61 -19.00
N GLN A 86 30.72 -13.93 -19.57
CA GLN A 86 30.86 -12.49 -19.40
C GLN A 86 29.65 -11.78 -20.06
N LEU A 87 28.93 -10.97 -19.29
CA LEU A 87 27.79 -10.22 -19.78
C LEU A 87 28.26 -9.00 -20.57
N VAL A 88 27.56 -8.67 -21.66
CA VAL A 88 27.79 -7.42 -22.41
C VAL A 88 27.24 -6.22 -21.61
N PRO A 89 27.68 -4.97 -21.90
CA PRO A 89 27.24 -3.79 -21.13
C PRO A 89 25.72 -3.66 -21.01
N ASP A 90 24.97 -3.93 -22.08
CA ASP A 90 23.51 -3.84 -22.09
C ASP A 90 22.85 -4.89 -21.17
N GLN A 91 23.43 -6.09 -21.10
CA GLN A 91 23.01 -7.15 -20.18
C GLN A 91 23.31 -6.79 -18.73
N VAL A 92 24.48 -6.21 -18.46
CA VAL A 92 24.86 -5.73 -17.11
C VAL A 92 23.87 -4.66 -16.65
N LEU A 93 23.61 -3.67 -17.51
CA LEU A 93 22.64 -2.61 -17.25
C LEU A 93 21.27 -3.21 -16.90
N LYS A 94 20.79 -4.13 -17.74
CA LYS A 94 19.49 -4.76 -17.54
C LYS A 94 19.43 -5.58 -16.25
N LEU A 95 20.45 -6.38 -15.95
CA LEU A 95 20.45 -7.16 -14.72
C LEU A 95 20.42 -6.27 -13.47
N LYS A 96 21.11 -5.11 -13.50
CA LYS A 96 21.01 -4.09 -12.45
C LYS A 96 19.59 -3.50 -12.36
N GLN A 97 18.95 -3.18 -13.49
CA GLN A 97 17.55 -2.71 -13.52
C GLN A 97 16.58 -3.75 -12.90
N LEU A 98 16.72 -5.02 -13.27
CA LEU A 98 15.92 -6.14 -12.73
C LEU A 98 16.18 -6.37 -11.23
N THR A 99 17.38 -6.06 -10.75
CA THR A 99 17.72 -6.10 -9.32
C THR A 99 16.96 -5.02 -8.55
N VAL A 100 16.86 -3.79 -9.08
CA VAL A 100 16.03 -2.73 -8.48
C VAL A 100 14.56 -3.16 -8.39
N LEU A 101 14.01 -3.78 -9.43
CA LEU A 101 12.63 -4.29 -9.42
C LEU A 101 12.41 -5.35 -8.34
N THR A 102 13.39 -6.24 -8.14
CA THR A 102 13.34 -7.27 -7.10
C THR A 102 13.36 -6.65 -5.69
N LEU A 103 14.20 -5.64 -5.46
CA LEU A 103 14.24 -4.93 -4.18
C LEU A 103 12.92 -4.18 -3.93
N ALA A 104 12.37 -3.57 -4.97
CA ALA A 104 11.10 -2.84 -4.93
C ALA A 104 9.86 -3.72 -4.67
N GLU A 105 9.96 -5.02 -4.93
CA GLU A 105 8.93 -6.01 -4.60
C GLU A 105 8.77 -6.13 -3.07
N THR A 106 9.89 -6.12 -2.35
CA THR A 106 9.91 -6.36 -0.90
C THR A 106 9.70 -5.07 -0.09
N ASN A 107 10.35 -3.98 -0.49
CA ASN A 107 10.40 -2.74 0.29
C ASN A 107 9.98 -1.53 -0.55
N LYS A 108 9.08 -0.70 -0.01
CA LYS A 108 8.67 0.57 -0.65
C LYS A 108 9.64 1.72 -0.45
N VAL A 109 10.54 1.61 0.53
CA VAL A 109 11.59 2.60 0.80
C VAL A 109 12.92 1.85 0.77
N LEU A 110 13.72 2.11 -0.26
CA LEU A 110 15.01 1.46 -0.45
C LEU A 110 16.15 2.38 0.03
N PRO A 111 16.93 2.01 1.06
CA PRO A 111 18.11 2.74 1.46
C PRO A 111 19.16 2.78 0.34
N TYR A 112 19.86 3.89 0.20
CA TYR A 112 20.93 4.04 -0.79
C TYR A 112 22.07 3.06 -0.54
N ASP A 113 22.40 2.78 0.71
CA ASP A 113 23.52 1.88 1.04
C ASP A 113 23.24 0.44 0.58
N GLU A 114 21.98 -0.02 0.69
CA GLU A 114 21.53 -1.32 0.17
C GLU A 114 21.57 -1.34 -1.37
N LEU A 115 21.03 -0.30 -2.02
CA LEU A 115 21.06 -0.17 -3.48
C LEU A 115 22.49 -0.12 -4.03
N MET A 116 23.38 0.63 -3.39
CA MET A 116 24.80 0.72 -3.78
C MET A 116 25.50 -0.63 -3.65
N MET A 117 25.23 -1.38 -2.58
CA MET A 117 25.79 -2.71 -2.38
C MET A 117 25.28 -3.71 -3.43
N GLU A 118 23.96 -3.77 -3.63
CA GLU A 118 23.32 -4.74 -4.54
C GLU A 118 23.60 -4.44 -6.02
N LEU A 119 23.77 -3.17 -6.39
CA LEU A 119 24.05 -2.75 -7.76
C LEU A 119 25.53 -2.56 -8.07
N ASP A 120 26.41 -2.70 -7.07
CA ASP A 120 27.85 -2.43 -7.19
C ASP A 120 28.15 -1.02 -7.67
N VAL A 121 27.57 -0.03 -6.99
CA VAL A 121 27.70 1.38 -7.32
C VAL A 121 28.44 2.09 -6.18
N MET A 122 29.50 2.83 -6.53
CA MET A 122 30.45 3.32 -5.54
C MET A 122 30.06 4.66 -4.91
N ASN A 123 29.21 5.44 -5.57
CA ASN A 123 28.83 6.76 -5.10
C ASN A 123 27.35 7.07 -5.33
N VAL A 124 26.82 8.00 -4.52
CA VAL A 124 25.40 8.39 -4.55
C VAL A 124 25.00 9.00 -5.89
N ARG A 125 25.89 9.78 -6.52
CA ARG A 125 25.58 10.44 -7.79
C ARG A 125 25.35 9.44 -8.91
N GLU A 126 26.22 8.45 -9.02
CA GLU A 126 26.09 7.34 -9.97
C GLU A 126 24.82 6.52 -9.70
N LEU A 127 24.45 6.32 -8.43
CA LEU A 127 23.19 5.66 -8.07
C LEU A 127 21.98 6.49 -8.53
N GLU A 128 21.95 7.78 -8.22
CA GLU A 128 20.86 8.68 -8.60
C GLU A 128 20.75 8.78 -10.13
N ASP A 129 21.87 8.94 -10.84
CA ASP A 129 21.94 8.98 -12.30
C ASP A 129 21.42 7.65 -12.90
N PHE A 130 21.80 6.51 -12.33
CA PHE A 130 21.29 5.19 -12.75
C PHE A 130 19.77 5.07 -12.53
N LEU A 131 19.28 5.41 -11.33
CA LEU A 131 17.86 5.34 -11.02
C LEU A 131 17.02 6.23 -11.94
N ILE A 132 17.50 7.44 -12.24
CA ILE A 132 16.81 8.38 -13.12
C ILE A 132 16.88 7.87 -14.57
N ASN A 133 18.07 7.80 -15.15
CA ASN A 133 18.30 7.58 -16.58
C ASN A 133 17.93 6.17 -17.01
N GLU A 134 18.22 5.18 -16.18
CA GLU A 134 18.11 3.78 -16.57
C GLU A 134 16.82 3.14 -16.03
N CYS A 135 16.29 3.59 -14.90
CA CYS A 135 15.08 2.98 -14.34
C CYS A 135 13.82 3.84 -14.54
N MET A 136 13.84 5.13 -14.21
CA MET A 136 12.66 6.00 -14.30
C MET A 136 12.32 6.36 -15.75
N TYR A 137 13.33 6.69 -16.57
CA TYR A 137 13.10 6.98 -18.00
C TYR A 137 12.69 5.75 -18.80
N ALA A 138 13.19 4.57 -18.45
CA ALA A 138 12.68 3.30 -18.96
C ALA A 138 11.24 3.00 -18.48
N GLY A 139 10.79 3.71 -17.45
CA GLY A 139 9.43 3.62 -16.89
C GLY A 139 9.17 2.35 -16.07
N ILE A 140 10.22 1.60 -15.73
CA ILE A 140 10.12 0.40 -14.91
C ILE A 140 9.88 0.72 -13.43
N VAL A 141 10.30 1.91 -12.97
CA VAL A 141 10.04 2.38 -11.61
C VAL A 141 9.58 3.83 -11.63
N ARG A 142 8.76 4.22 -10.64
CA ARG A 142 8.44 5.61 -10.35
C ARG A 142 8.51 5.84 -8.85
N GLY A 143 9.07 6.96 -8.44
CA GLY A 143 9.27 7.26 -7.04
C GLY A 143 9.95 8.61 -6.82
N LYS A 144 10.36 8.86 -5.59
CA LYS A 144 11.08 10.06 -5.19
C LYS A 144 12.42 9.69 -4.56
N LEU A 145 13.45 10.43 -4.94
CA LEU A 145 14.77 10.34 -4.34
C LEU A 145 14.82 11.32 -3.15
N ASP A 146 15.02 10.80 -1.95
CA ASP A 146 15.25 11.60 -0.75
C ASP A 146 16.73 11.55 -0.38
N GLN A 147 17.46 12.57 -0.79
CA GLN A 147 18.90 12.68 -0.56
C GLN A 147 19.24 12.91 0.92
N LEU A 148 18.35 13.54 1.70
CA LEU A 148 18.56 13.80 3.13
C LEU A 148 18.45 12.50 3.93
N ARG A 149 17.43 11.69 3.64
CA ARG A 149 17.23 10.38 4.28
C ARG A 149 18.03 9.26 3.62
N ARG A 150 18.71 9.55 2.50
CA ARG A 150 19.47 8.59 1.68
C ARG A 150 18.62 7.38 1.30
N CYS A 151 17.43 7.63 0.78
CA CYS A 151 16.53 6.56 0.35
C CYS A 151 15.77 6.90 -0.93
N PHE A 152 15.31 5.85 -1.61
CA PHE A 152 14.42 5.91 -2.74
C PHE A 152 13.03 5.43 -2.32
N GLU A 153 12.06 6.34 -2.35
CA GLU A 153 10.66 6.06 -2.03
C GLU A 153 9.90 5.66 -3.30
N ILE A 154 9.57 4.38 -3.41
CA ILE A 154 8.93 3.79 -4.58
C ILE A 154 7.42 3.97 -4.50
N GLN A 155 6.87 4.57 -5.54
CA GLN A 155 5.42 4.67 -5.75
C GLN A 155 4.91 3.56 -6.67
N PHE A 156 5.73 3.18 -7.67
CA PHE A 156 5.42 2.16 -8.64
C PHE A 156 6.69 1.40 -9.03
N ALA A 157 6.55 0.10 -9.23
CA ALA A 157 7.55 -0.75 -9.84
C ALA A 157 6.83 -1.73 -10.77
N ALA A 158 7.36 -1.93 -11.97
CA ALA A 158 6.86 -2.91 -12.92
C ALA A 158 7.06 -4.33 -12.37
N GLY A 159 6.18 -5.24 -12.74
CA GLY A 159 6.38 -6.67 -12.47
C GLY A 159 7.51 -7.22 -13.33
N ARG A 160 8.32 -8.12 -12.77
CA ARG A 160 9.38 -8.83 -13.50
C ARG A 160 8.87 -10.17 -14.04
N ASP A 161 9.14 -11.25 -13.31
CA ASP A 161 8.83 -12.63 -13.66
C ASP A 161 8.41 -13.35 -12.38
N LEU A 162 7.38 -14.19 -12.47
CA LEU A 162 6.91 -14.97 -11.33
C LEU A 162 7.83 -16.16 -11.11
N ARG A 163 8.47 -16.21 -9.94
CA ARG A 163 9.24 -17.37 -9.53
C ARG A 163 8.28 -18.53 -9.23
N PRO A 164 8.69 -19.79 -9.50
CA PRO A 164 7.91 -20.96 -9.14
C PRO A 164 7.49 -20.91 -7.65
N GLY A 165 6.18 -21.01 -7.38
CA GLY A 165 5.62 -20.97 -6.03
C GLY A 165 5.17 -19.60 -5.52
N GLN A 166 5.53 -18.48 -6.16
CA GLN A 166 5.09 -17.14 -5.73
C GLN A 166 3.57 -16.91 -5.88
N LEU A 167 2.94 -17.57 -6.85
CA LEU A 167 1.50 -17.43 -7.10
C LEU A 167 0.65 -17.73 -5.85
N GLY A 168 1.03 -18.75 -5.07
CA GLY A 168 0.32 -19.09 -3.83
C GLY A 168 0.40 -17.96 -2.79
N SER A 169 1.58 -17.34 -2.65
CA SER A 169 1.78 -16.19 -1.75
C SER A 169 0.96 -14.97 -2.19
N MET A 170 0.88 -14.71 -3.50
CA MET A 170 0.05 -13.63 -4.05
C MET A 170 -1.43 -13.86 -3.74
N ILE A 171 -1.94 -15.07 -3.98
CA ILE A 171 -3.33 -15.43 -3.67
C ILE A 171 -3.60 -15.21 -2.17
N GLN A 172 -2.73 -15.70 -1.29
CA GLN A 172 -2.88 -15.53 0.15
C GLN A 172 -2.88 -14.05 0.57
N THR A 173 -1.99 -13.25 -0.01
CA THR A 173 -1.90 -11.81 0.29
C THR A 173 -3.19 -11.08 -0.10
N LEU A 174 -3.73 -11.37 -1.29
CA LEU A 174 -5.01 -10.80 -1.74
C LEU A 174 -6.17 -11.28 -0.88
N SER A 175 -6.21 -12.56 -0.49
CA SER A 175 -7.24 -13.08 0.42
C SER A 175 -7.19 -12.42 1.79
N ASN A 176 -5.99 -12.21 2.34
CA ASN A 176 -5.80 -11.51 3.62
C ASN A 176 -6.27 -10.04 3.53
N TRP A 177 -5.97 -9.37 2.42
CA TRP A 177 -6.40 -7.99 2.20
C TRP A 177 -7.92 -7.87 2.06
N LEU A 178 -8.56 -8.80 1.34
CA LEU A 178 -10.01 -8.89 1.24
C LEU A 178 -10.65 -9.09 2.62
N GLY A 179 -10.18 -10.08 3.39
CA GLY A 179 -10.70 -10.34 4.73
C GLY A 179 -10.50 -9.17 5.69
N THR A 180 -9.36 -8.46 5.59
CA THR A 180 -9.11 -7.25 6.39
C THR A 180 -10.09 -6.13 6.01
N SER A 181 -10.36 -5.95 4.72
CA SER A 181 -11.31 -4.96 4.22
C SER A 181 -12.73 -5.24 4.68
N ASP A 182 -13.17 -6.50 4.63
CA ASP A 182 -14.49 -6.92 5.12
C ASP A 182 -14.63 -6.67 6.62
N ASN A 183 -13.61 -7.01 7.42
CA ASN A 183 -13.61 -6.75 8.86
C ASN A 183 -13.66 -5.25 9.20
N LEU A 184 -12.97 -4.41 8.43
CA LEU A 184 -13.04 -2.95 8.59
C LEU A 184 -14.45 -2.43 8.25
N LEU A 185 -15.08 -2.94 7.20
CA LEU A 185 -16.45 -2.57 6.85
C LEU A 185 -17.44 -2.95 7.96
N VAL A 186 -17.34 -4.15 8.51
CA VAL A 186 -18.18 -4.58 9.65
C VAL A 186 -17.95 -3.66 10.85
N SER A 187 -16.70 -3.37 11.19
CA SER A 187 -16.36 -2.48 12.31
C SER A 187 -16.93 -1.07 12.13
N ILE A 188 -16.87 -0.51 10.93
CA ILE A 188 -17.46 0.80 10.61
C ILE A 188 -18.98 0.74 10.76
N GLN A 189 -19.64 -0.30 10.24
CA GLN A 189 -21.08 -0.48 10.36
C GLN A 189 -21.55 -0.59 11.81
N GLU A 190 -20.80 -1.29 12.66
CA GLU A 190 -21.07 -1.38 14.11
C GLU A 190 -20.92 -0.02 14.79
N LYS A 191 -19.89 0.75 14.45
CA LYS A 191 -19.69 2.10 14.98
C LYS A 191 -20.83 3.05 14.58
N ILE A 192 -21.34 2.95 13.35
CA ILE A 192 -22.51 3.71 12.89
C ILE A 192 -23.73 3.35 13.74
N LYS A 193 -24.06 2.05 13.87
CA LYS A 193 -25.20 1.59 14.68
C LYS A 193 -25.12 2.03 16.15
N TRP A 194 -23.92 1.96 16.73
CA TRP A 194 -23.68 2.44 18.09
C TRP A 194 -23.92 3.95 18.20
N ALA A 195 -23.41 4.74 17.26
CA ALA A 195 -23.59 6.19 17.24
C ALA A 195 -25.07 6.58 17.08
N ASP A 196 -25.81 5.90 16.20
CA ASP A 196 -27.26 6.11 16.03
C ASP A 196 -28.03 5.79 17.32
N THR A 197 -27.72 4.66 17.95
CA THR A 197 -28.36 4.26 19.21
C THR A 197 -28.06 5.27 20.33
N MET A 198 -26.82 5.70 20.46
CA MET A 198 -26.43 6.70 21.45
C MET A 198 -27.09 8.06 21.19
N SER A 199 -27.16 8.50 19.93
CA SER A 199 -27.87 9.72 19.53
C SER A 199 -29.35 9.66 19.90
N GLU A 200 -30.04 8.53 19.67
CA GLU A 200 -31.44 8.39 20.04
C GLU A 200 -31.64 8.35 21.57
N LEU A 201 -30.74 7.69 22.32
CA LEU A 201 -30.77 7.72 23.78
C LEU A 201 -30.55 9.13 24.33
N ASP A 202 -29.59 9.87 23.78
CA ASP A 202 -29.28 11.24 24.20
C ASP A 202 -30.43 12.20 23.87
N LYS A 203 -31.05 12.09 22.67
CA LYS A 203 -32.27 12.83 22.32
C LYS A 203 -33.42 12.54 23.30
N LYS A 204 -33.61 11.28 23.69
CA LYS A 204 -34.65 10.91 24.66
C LYS A 204 -34.35 11.51 26.03
N HIS A 205 -33.12 11.37 26.52
CA HIS A 205 -32.69 11.93 27.79
C HIS A 205 -32.86 13.45 27.82
N ARG A 206 -32.46 14.15 26.76
CA ARG A 206 -32.64 15.60 26.60
C ARG A 206 -34.10 16.02 26.68
N LYS A 207 -35.01 15.30 26.00
CA LYS A 207 -36.47 15.53 26.08
C LYS A 207 -37.01 15.32 27.50
N GLU A 208 -36.56 14.28 28.21
CA GLU A 208 -36.98 14.03 29.59
C GLU A 208 -36.50 15.13 30.55
N VAL A 209 -35.25 15.59 30.38
CA VAL A 209 -34.70 16.71 31.16
C VAL A 209 -35.47 18.00 30.89
N GLU A 210 -35.73 18.34 29.61
CA GLU A 210 -36.54 19.51 29.23
C GLU A 210 -37.96 19.44 29.84
N ALA A 211 -38.61 18.27 29.78
CA ALA A 211 -39.94 18.08 30.37
C ALA A 211 -39.94 18.30 31.89
N ARG A 212 -38.95 17.76 32.62
CA ARG A 212 -38.81 17.97 34.06
C ARG A 212 -38.55 19.44 34.41
N VAL A 213 -37.73 20.13 33.61
CA VAL A 213 -37.48 21.56 33.79
C VAL A 213 -38.78 22.36 33.64
N GLU A 214 -39.61 22.05 32.64
CA GLU A 214 -40.91 22.71 32.46
C GLU A 214 -41.91 22.40 33.58
N GLU A 215 -41.92 21.18 34.10
CA GLU A 215 -42.74 20.81 35.26
C GLU A 215 -42.32 21.56 36.54
N VAL A 216 -41.01 21.65 36.79
CA VAL A 216 -40.46 22.43 37.91
C VAL A 216 -40.82 23.92 37.75
N LYS A 217 -40.67 24.50 36.55
CA LYS A 217 -41.09 25.89 36.29
C LYS A 217 -42.58 26.11 36.58
N LYS A 218 -43.46 25.20 36.13
CA LYS A 218 -44.91 25.28 36.38
C LYS A 218 -45.22 25.20 37.87
N SER A 219 -44.64 24.25 38.59
CA SER A 219 -44.87 24.09 40.03
C SER A 219 -44.37 25.28 40.86
N ILE A 220 -43.26 25.92 40.46
CA ILE A 220 -42.78 27.18 41.06
C ILE A 220 -43.78 28.33 40.81
N SER A 221 -44.28 28.47 39.58
CA SER A 221 -45.31 29.49 39.26
C SER A 221 -46.60 29.29 40.05
N VAL A 222 -47.07 28.05 40.23
CA VAL A 222 -48.26 27.73 41.03
C VAL A 222 -48.03 28.04 42.52
N LYS A 223 -46.87 27.69 43.07
CA LYS A 223 -46.51 28.03 44.46
C LYS A 223 -46.46 29.56 44.67
N LYS A 224 -45.96 30.30 43.69
CA LYS A 224 -45.92 31.78 43.71
C LYS A 224 -47.33 32.38 43.73
N LEU A 225 -48.30 31.78 43.05
CA LEU A 225 -49.71 32.19 43.06
C LEU A 225 -50.39 31.87 44.40
N GLN A 226 -50.13 30.70 45.01
CA GLN A 226 -50.73 30.32 46.30
C GLN A 226 -50.24 31.18 47.49
N THR A 227 -48.99 31.65 47.47
CA THR A 227 -48.47 32.53 48.53
C THR A 227 -49.11 33.92 48.57
N VAL A 228 -49.80 34.34 47.50
CA VAL A 228 -50.45 35.66 47.40
C VAL A 228 -51.91 35.62 47.91
N SER A 229 -52.53 34.44 48.03
CA SER A 229 -53.96 34.28 48.39
C SER A 229 -54.22 33.95 49.87
N ARG A 230 -53.40 34.44 50.81
CA ARG A 230 -53.69 34.29 52.25
C ARG A 230 -54.72 35.35 52.69
N PRO A 231 -55.94 34.99 53.16
CA PRO A 231 -56.94 35.98 53.53
C PRO A 231 -56.57 36.62 54.88
N LYS A 232 -56.37 37.94 54.92
CA LYS A 232 -56.30 38.69 56.18
C LYS A 232 -57.71 39.14 56.55
N LEU A 233 -58.20 38.54 57.64
CA LEU A 233 -59.40 38.93 58.38
C LEU A 233 -59.33 40.41 58.78
N SER A 234 -60.46 41.12 58.63
CA SER A 234 -60.71 42.42 59.24
C SER A 234 -60.85 42.26 60.76
N SER A 235 -59.95 42.87 61.54
CA SER A 235 -60.20 43.09 62.97
C SER A 235 -60.61 44.55 63.19
N GLU A 236 -61.89 44.77 63.48
CA GLU A 236 -62.40 46.02 64.02
C GLU A 236 -61.73 46.34 65.36
N GLY A 237 -60.99 47.45 65.41
CA GLY A 237 -60.51 48.05 66.64
C GLY A 237 -61.56 49.04 67.17
N SER A 238 -62.53 48.54 67.93
CA SER A 238 -63.35 49.37 68.82
C SER A 238 -62.80 49.22 70.23
N ARG A 239 -62.36 50.32 70.85
CA ARG A 239 -62.41 50.57 72.30
C ARG A 239 -61.83 51.95 72.61
N ILE A 240 -62.61 52.77 73.31
CA ILE A 240 -62.30 53.32 74.65
C ILE A 240 -63.52 54.09 75.16
N SER A 241 -63.94 53.75 76.39
CA SER A 241 -64.55 54.54 77.48
C SER A 241 -65.30 53.51 78.35
N THR A 242 -64.99 53.27 79.62
CA THR A 242 -64.93 54.22 80.74
C THR A 242 -64.13 53.69 81.94
N LEU A 243 -63.64 54.66 82.72
CA LEU A 243 -63.12 54.59 84.09
C LEU A 243 -64.15 54.08 85.11
N ASN A 244 -63.68 53.37 86.16
CA ASN A 244 -63.79 53.70 87.60
C ASN A 244 -63.78 52.45 88.52
N LEU A 245 -62.95 52.48 89.56
CA LEU A 245 -63.27 52.40 91.02
C LEU A 245 -61.93 52.30 91.78
N VAL A 246 -61.45 53.35 92.46
CA VAL A 246 -61.49 53.59 93.94
C VAL A 246 -60.98 52.36 94.72
N GLU A 247 -59.88 52.39 95.48
CA GLU A 247 -59.47 53.33 96.55
C GLU A 247 -58.04 53.87 96.44
#